data_AF-A0A932QR59-F1
#
_entry.id   AF-A0A932QR59-F1
#
_cell.length_a   1.000
_cell.length_b   1.000
_cell.length_c   1.000
_cell.angle_alpha   90.00
_cell.angle_beta   90.00
_cell.angle_gamma   90.00
#
_symmetry.space_group_name_H-M   'P 1'
#
loop_
_entity.id
_entity.type
_entity.pdbx_description
1 polymer ?
#
loop_
_entity_poly.entity_id
_entity_poly.type
_entity_poly.pdbx_seq_one_letter_code
_entity_poly.pdbx_strand_id
1 'polypeptide(L)'
;MTMKTTEQTEVYKSADLALVAVLLLFIPDSLEVCDRTNPHKVLFAFKKSDELDELVAKYWKRELKVEPQAFFNQLKLAKVRIYAHE
;
A
#
# COMPACT_ATOMS: atom_id res chain seq x y z
N MET A 1 7.78 36.43 1.65
CA MET A 1 6.64 35.62 1.19
C MET A 1 7.13 34.17 1.20
N THR A 2 6.72 33.41 2.20
CA THR A 2 7.30 32.12 2.59
C THR A 2 6.84 31.03 1.61
N MET A 3 7.73 30.58 0.72
CA MET A 3 7.51 29.34 -0.01
C MET A 3 7.83 28.19 0.94
N LYS A 4 6.78 27.54 1.46
CA LYS A 4 6.92 26.27 2.16
C LYS A 4 7.44 25.25 1.15
N THR A 5 8.67 24.80 1.33
CA THR A 5 9.21 23.62 0.65
C THR A 5 8.34 22.44 1.05
N THR A 6 7.46 22.00 0.15
CA THR A 6 6.72 20.76 0.31
C THR A 6 7.74 19.64 0.25
N GLU A 7 8.08 19.04 1.40
CA GLU A 7 8.88 17.82 1.42
C GLU A 7 8.08 16.77 0.64
N GLN A 8 8.51 16.47 -0.59
CA GLN A 8 7.96 15.37 -1.36
C GLN A 8 8.46 14.09 -0.70
N THR A 9 7.69 13.57 0.26
CA THR A 9 7.94 12.24 0.80
C THR A 9 7.81 11.25 -0.35
N GLU A 10 8.90 10.54 -0.66
CA GLU A 10 8.88 9.53 -1.72
C GLU A 10 7.95 8.38 -1.29
N VAL A 11 6.94 8.10 -2.12
CA VAL A 11 5.94 7.07 -1.86
C VAL A 11 6.01 5.98 -2.92
N TYR A 12 5.86 4.73 -2.48
CA TYR A 12 5.63 3.60 -3.36
C TYR A 12 4.13 3.45 -3.63
N LYS A 13 3.73 3.47 -4.90
CA LYS A 13 2.31 3.34 -5.30
C LYS A 13 2.04 1.99 -5.93
N SER A 14 0.97 1.33 -5.51
CA SER A 14 0.48 0.10 -6.14
C SER A 14 -1.05 0.05 -6.22
N ALA A 15 -1.56 -0.59 -7.27
CA ALA A 15 -2.96 -1.00 -7.39
C ALA A 15 -3.12 -2.53 -7.41
N ASP A 16 -2.01 -3.28 -7.29
CA ASP A 16 -2.07 -4.74 -7.18
C ASP A 16 -2.62 -5.10 -5.81
N LEU A 17 -3.85 -5.60 -5.76
CA LEU A 17 -4.57 -5.83 -4.52
C LEU A 17 -3.93 -6.91 -3.65
N ALA A 18 -3.28 -7.91 -4.26
CA ALA A 18 -2.61 -8.98 -3.53
C ALA A 18 -1.32 -8.46 -2.89
N LEU A 19 -0.52 -7.68 -3.62
CA LEU A 19 0.64 -6.99 -3.06
C LEU A 19 0.21 -6.00 -1.96
N VAL A 20 -0.84 -5.21 -2.19
CA VAL A 20 -1.38 -4.29 -1.18
C VAL A 20 -1.78 -5.04 0.09
N ALA A 21 -2.45 -6.19 -0.02
CA ALA A 21 -2.80 -7.00 1.15
C ALA A 21 -1.57 -7.52 1.90
N VAL A 22 -0.48 -7.89 1.19
CA VAL A 22 0.80 -8.23 1.82
C VAL A 22 1.40 -7.03 2.54
N LEU A 23 1.47 -5.86 1.90
CA LEU A 23 2.04 -4.65 2.51
C LEU A 23 1.24 -4.24 3.76
N LEU A 24 -0.10 -4.30 3.71
CA LEU A 24 -0.95 -4.05 4.88
C LEU A 24 -0.79 -5.09 5.99
N LEU A 25 -0.42 -6.33 5.65
CA LEU A 25 -0.20 -7.39 6.63
C LEU A 25 1.09 -7.19 7.42
N PHE A 26 2.18 -6.82 6.74
CA PHE A 26 3.51 -6.72 7.35
C PHE A 26 3.83 -5.30 7.85
N ILE A 27 3.41 -4.27 7.11
CA ILE A 27 3.75 -2.87 7.38
C ILE A 27 2.50 -1.96 7.30
N PRO A 28 1.45 -2.20 8.10
CA PRO A 28 0.18 -1.46 8.02
C PRO A 28 0.35 0.06 8.19
N ASP A 29 1.26 0.49 9.06
CA ASP A 29 1.49 1.89 9.39
C ASP A 29 2.22 2.67 8.27
N SER A 30 2.72 1.96 7.26
CA SER A 30 3.36 2.58 6.09
C SER A 30 2.36 3.12 5.07
N LEU A 31 1.07 2.75 5.15
CA LEU A 31 0.05 3.28 4.25
C LEU A 31 -0.21 4.77 4.58
N GLU A 32 0.14 5.67 3.66
CA GLU A 32 -0.06 7.12 3.85
C GLU A 32 -1.39 7.60 3.28
N VAL A 33 -1.70 7.23 2.03
CA VAL A 33 -2.88 7.74 1.34
C VAL A 33 -3.36 6.81 0.23
N CYS A 34 -4.66 6.87 -0.08
CA CYS A 34 -5.23 6.27 -1.29
C CYS A 34 -5.43 7.38 -2.34
N ASP A 35 -4.66 7.35 -3.42
CA ASP A 35 -4.80 8.26 -4.57
C ASP A 35 -5.95 7.78 -5.47
N ARG A 36 -7.00 8.60 -5.52
CA ARG A 36 -8.26 8.35 -6.26
C ARG A 36 -8.48 9.32 -7.41
N THR A 37 -7.43 9.99 -7.88
CA THR A 37 -7.52 10.94 -8.99
C THR A 37 -8.10 10.31 -10.26
N ASN A 38 -7.94 9.00 -10.43
CA ASN A 38 -8.62 8.21 -11.44
C ASN A 38 -9.92 7.58 -10.85
N PRO A 39 -11.11 7.91 -11.38
CA PRO A 39 -12.37 7.38 -10.85
C PRO A 39 -12.53 5.85 -11.01
N HIS A 40 -11.74 5.23 -11.89
CA HIS A 40 -11.77 3.78 -12.13
C HIS A 40 -10.66 3.02 -11.40
N LYS A 41 -9.76 3.72 -10.70
CA LYS A 41 -8.57 3.11 -10.10
C LYS A 41 -8.14 3.83 -8.84
N VAL A 42 -8.04 3.07 -7.76
CA VAL A 42 -7.44 3.52 -6.50
C VAL A 42 -5.99 3.04 -6.45
N LEU A 43 -5.06 3.96 -6.19
CA LEU A 43 -3.65 3.66 -5.95
C LEU A 43 -3.37 3.79 -4.45
N PHE A 44 -2.83 2.73 -3.85
CA PHE A 44 -2.37 2.75 -2.47
C PHE A 44 -0.95 3.28 -2.45
N ALA A 45 -0.71 4.36 -1.70
CA ALA A 45 0.59 4.97 -1.51
C ALA A 45 1.15 4.59 -0.14
N PHE A 46 2.31 3.95 -0.15
CA PHE A 46 3.04 3.55 1.04
C PHE A 46 4.33 4.37 1.17
N LYS A 47 4.70 4.72 2.40
CA LYS A 47 5.96 5.38 2.70
C LYS A 47 7.13 4.52 2.25
N LYS A 48 8.10 5.09 1.53
CA LYS A 48 9.31 4.37 1.15
C LYS A 48 10.16 4.01 2.38
N SER A 49 10.63 2.77 2.41
CA SER A 49 11.56 2.24 3.40
C SER A 49 12.31 1.04 2.82
N ASP A 50 13.47 0.70 3.39
CA ASP A 50 14.23 -0.50 3.02
C ASP A 50 13.39 -1.78 3.24
N GLU A 51 12.58 -1.81 4.31
CA GLU A 51 11.66 -2.90 4.62
C GLU A 51 10.60 -3.08 3.52
N LEU A 52 10.04 -1.98 3.01
CA LEU A 52 9.08 -2.02 1.90
C LEU A 52 9.73 -2.61 0.65
N ASP A 53 10.93 -2.15 0.30
CA ASP A 53 11.61 -2.60 -0.91
C ASP A 53 12.02 -4.08 -0.82
N GLU A 54 12.45 -4.54 0.35
CA GLU A 54 12.71 -5.95 0.62
C GLU A 54 11.44 -6.81 0.49
N LEU A 55 10.33 -6.35 1.07
CA LEU A 55 9.06 -7.07 1.06
C LEU A 55 8.49 -7.19 -0.37
N VAL A 56 8.54 -6.11 -1.14
CA VAL A 56 8.15 -6.09 -2.56
C VAL A 56 9.02 -7.06 -3.36
N ALA A 57 10.35 -7.05 -3.14
CA ALA A 57 11.25 -7.96 -3.83
C ALA A 57 10.93 -9.43 -3.51
N LYS A 58 10.72 -9.78 -2.23
CA LYS A 58 10.35 -11.13 -1.80
C LYS A 58 9.00 -11.58 -2.36
N TYR A 59 8.03 -10.67 -2.47
CA TYR A 59 6.72 -10.95 -3.09
C TYR A 59 6.89 -11.39 -4.55
N TRP A 60 7.61 -10.62 -5.36
CA TRP A 60 7.82 -10.94 -6.77
C TRP A 60 8.71 -12.17 -7.00
N LYS A 61 9.62 -12.46 -6.07
CA LYS A 61 10.42 -13.70 -6.06
C LYS A 61 9.66 -14.93 -5.55
N ARG A 62 8.42 -14.78 -5.07
CA ARG A 62 7.59 -15.85 -4.49
C ARG A 62 8.21 -16.49 -3.24
N GLU A 63 8.91 -15.68 -2.44
CA GLU A 63 9.61 -16.11 -1.23
C GLU A 63 8.80 -15.89 0.06
N LEU A 64 7.63 -15.25 -0.03
CA LEU A 64 6.79 -14.95 1.12
C LEU A 64 5.90 -16.11 1.53
N LYS A 65 5.75 -16.29 2.84
CA LYS A 65 4.74 -17.14 3.47
C LYS A 65 3.86 -16.27 4.36
N VAL A 66 2.56 -16.48 4.30
CA VAL A 66 1.57 -15.73 5.09
C VAL A 66 0.57 -16.70 5.70
N GLU A 67 0.00 -16.32 6.84
CA GLU A 67 -1.18 -17.00 7.36
C GLU A 67 -2.38 -16.65 6.46
N PRO A 68 -3.06 -17.65 5.86
CA PRO A 68 -4.09 -17.39 4.86
C PRO A 68 -5.23 -16.50 5.36
N GLN A 69 -5.74 -16.72 6.57
CA GLN A 69 -6.87 -15.98 7.10
C GLN A 69 -6.54 -14.50 7.30
N ALA A 70 -5.36 -14.19 7.84
CA ALA A 70 -4.84 -12.85 8.01
C ALA A 70 -4.66 -12.14 6.67
N PHE A 71 -4.08 -12.82 5.67
CA PHE A 71 -3.95 -12.28 4.32
C PHE A 71 -5.31 -11.93 3.71
N PHE A 72 -6.28 -12.84 3.76
CA PHE A 72 -7.62 -12.58 3.22
C PHE A 72 -8.37 -11.51 4.00
N ASN A 73 -8.12 -11.34 5.30
CA ASN A 73 -8.65 -10.23 6.07
C ASN A 73 -8.08 -8.90 5.58
N GLN A 74 -6.78 -8.80 5.30
CA GLN A 74 -6.19 -7.58 4.71
C GLN A 74 -6.74 -7.29 3.31
N LEU A 75 -6.98 -8.32 2.51
CA LEU A 75 -7.61 -8.18 1.19
C LEU A 75 -9.02 -7.60 1.29
N LYS A 76 -9.82 -8.02 2.29
CA LYS A 76 -11.14 -7.43 2.56
C LYS A 76 -11.01 -5.96 2.98
N LEU A 77 -10.08 -5.64 3.88
CA LEU A 77 -9.85 -4.27 4.33
C LEU A 77 -9.38 -3.35 3.19
N ALA A 78 -8.52 -3.83 2.30
CA ALA A 78 -8.11 -3.08 1.11
C ALA A 78 -9.31 -2.78 0.19
N LYS A 79 -10.20 -3.75 -0.03
CA LYS A 79 -11.44 -3.53 -0.79
C LYS A 79 -12.38 -2.54 -0.12
N VAL A 80 -12.56 -2.63 1.20
CA VAL A 80 -13.34 -1.64 1.95
C VAL A 80 -12.77 -0.25 1.70
N ARG A 81 -11.45 -0.06 1.75
CA ARG A 81 -10.83 1.23 1.41
C ARG A 81 -11.15 1.67 -0.02
N ILE A 82 -11.15 0.77 -1.01
CA ILE A 82 -11.52 1.14 -2.40
C ILE A 82 -12.95 1.70 -2.47
N TYR A 83 -13.91 1.05 -1.82
CA TYR A 83 -15.34 1.37 -1.94
C TYR A 83 -15.88 2.33 -0.88
N ALA A 84 -15.15 2.54 0.23
CA ALA A 84 -15.48 3.53 1.24
C ALA A 84 -15.38 4.91 0.60
N HIS A 85 -16.53 5.42 0.15
CA HIS A 85 -16.76 6.81 -0.19
C HIS A 85 -16.92 7.58 1.12
N GLU A 86 -15.92 8.38 1.48
CA GLU A 86 -16.07 9.58 2.29
C GLU A 86 -15.43 10.74 1.54
#